data_AF-A0A167NRT6-F1
#
_entry.id   AF-A0A167NRT6-F1
#
_cell.length_a   1.000
_cell.length_b   1.000
_cell.length_c   1.000
_cell.angle_alpha   90.00
_cell.angle_beta   90.00
_cell.angle_gamma   90.00
#
_symmetry.space_group_name_H-M   'P 1'
#
loop_
_entity.id
_entity.type
_entity.pdbx_description
1 polymer ?
#
loop_
_entity_poly.entity_id
_entity_poly.type
_entity_poly.pdbx_seq_one_letter_code
_entity_poly.pdbx_strand_id
1 'polypeptide(L)'
;MTATETKKVDMNEFLSHRPEVQDLVEKNILKDPKIAPDVQQQRVELSKKQIEDALRHKIENGRTPEVLVEHNILKNTHVSPLLQQSQLKLEKHQLHDKLEHKLEKRPVPEDLVKQGILSADEVPR
;
A
#
# COMPACT_ATOMS: atom_id res chain seq x y z
N MET A 1 53.95 -18.02 -25.79
CA MET A 1 52.70 -17.23 -25.97
C MET A 1 53.10 -15.77 -26.02
N THR A 2 52.87 -15.08 -27.13
CA THR A 2 53.16 -13.64 -27.22
C THR A 2 52.20 -12.86 -26.30
N ALA A 3 52.59 -11.71 -25.75
CA ALA A 3 51.73 -10.93 -24.84
C ALA A 3 50.37 -10.53 -25.46
N THR A 4 50.31 -10.50 -26.78
CA THR A 4 49.08 -10.31 -27.56
C THR A 4 48.17 -11.53 -27.58
N GLU A 5 48.71 -12.73 -27.44
CA GLU A 5 47.97 -13.99 -27.41
C GLU A 5 47.25 -14.17 -26.07
N THR A 6 47.94 -13.90 -24.97
CA THR A 6 47.36 -13.99 -23.61
C THR A 6 46.21 -13.00 -23.45
N LYS A 7 46.38 -11.77 -23.92
CA LYS A 7 45.32 -10.74 -23.91
C LYS A 7 44.09 -11.14 -24.73
N LYS A 8 44.26 -11.92 -25.81
CA LYS A 8 43.14 -12.44 -26.61
C LYS A 8 42.38 -13.54 -25.86
N VAL A 9 43.10 -14.41 -25.15
CA VAL A 9 42.50 -15.46 -24.31
C VAL A 9 41.67 -14.83 -23.19
N ASP A 10 42.23 -13.85 -22.48
CA ASP A 10 41.53 -13.14 -21.40
C ASP A 10 40.28 -12.42 -21.92
N MET A 11 40.37 -11.73 -23.07
CA MET A 11 39.23 -11.06 -23.70
C MET A 11 38.11 -12.04 -24.06
N ASN A 12 38.46 -13.22 -24.59
CA ASN A 12 37.48 -14.22 -24.97
C ASN A 12 36.74 -14.80 -23.75
N GLU A 13 37.43 -14.93 -22.61
CA GLU A 13 36.84 -15.31 -21.33
C GLU A 13 35.88 -14.24 -20.78
N PHE A 14 36.18 -12.95 -20.94
CA PHE A 14 35.25 -11.88 -20.55
C PHE A 14 33.99 -11.84 -21.45
N LEU A 15 34.13 -12.14 -22.74
CA LEU A 15 33.02 -12.16 -23.67
C LEU A 15 32.07 -13.34 -23.43
N SER A 16 32.57 -14.49 -22.93
CA SER A 16 31.71 -15.64 -22.61
C SER A 16 30.85 -15.41 -21.37
N HIS A 17 31.30 -14.58 -20.43
CA HIS A 17 30.56 -14.19 -19.23
C HIS A 17 29.78 -12.87 -19.38
N ARG A 18 29.65 -12.37 -20.62
CA ARG A 18 28.95 -11.12 -20.88
C ARG A 18 27.45 -11.26 -20.54
N PRO A 19 26.89 -10.38 -19.70
CA PRO A 19 25.45 -10.36 -19.42
C PRO A 19 24.64 -10.03 -20.68
N GLU A 20 23.41 -10.52 -20.73
CA GLU A 20 22.48 -10.17 -21.80
C GLU A 20 22.13 -8.68 -21.74
N VAL A 21 21.82 -8.10 -22.90
CA VAL A 21 21.48 -6.67 -23.00
C VAL A 21 20.25 -6.34 -22.14
N GLN A 22 19.30 -7.27 -22.09
CA GLN A 22 18.08 -7.14 -21.29
C GLN A 22 18.40 -7.06 -19.78
N ASP A 23 19.30 -7.91 -19.28
CA ASP A 23 19.72 -7.90 -17.87
C ASP A 23 20.37 -6.57 -17.47
N LEU A 24 21.12 -5.96 -18.39
CA LEU A 24 21.76 -4.66 -18.18
C LEU A 24 20.71 -3.54 -18.12
N VAL A 25 19.62 -3.64 -18.88
CA VAL A 25 18.51 -2.67 -18.84
C VAL A 25 17.73 -2.79 -17.53
N GLU A 26 17.44 -4.02 -17.10
CA GLU A 26 16.72 -4.27 -15.84
C GLU A 26 17.49 -3.79 -14.62
N LYS A 27 18.82 -3.96 -14.64
CA LYS A 27 19.72 -3.43 -13.61
C LYS A 27 19.95 -1.92 -13.73
N ASN A 28 19.29 -1.23 -14.67
CA ASN A 28 19.46 0.19 -14.97
C ASN A 28 20.90 0.59 -15.31
N ILE A 29 21.71 -0.35 -15.81
CA ILE A 29 23.08 -0.09 -16.28
C ILE A 29 23.03 0.47 -17.70
N LEU A 30 22.24 -0.16 -18.57
CA LEU A 30 21.98 0.32 -19.93
C LEU A 30 20.60 0.97 -19.98
N LYS A 31 20.49 2.12 -20.65
CA LYS A 31 19.19 2.73 -20.94
C LYS A 31 18.50 1.97 -22.07
N ASP A 32 17.18 2.16 -22.19
CA ASP A 32 16.36 1.52 -23.20
C ASP A 32 17.02 1.52 -24.61
N PRO A 33 17.42 0.34 -25.13
CA PRO A 33 18.21 0.23 -26.35
C PRO A 33 17.41 0.59 -27.60
N LYS A 34 16.08 0.74 -27.48
CA LYS A 34 15.21 1.17 -28.58
C LYS A 34 15.36 2.67 -28.88
N ILE A 35 16.02 3.41 -28.00
CA ILE A 35 16.14 4.86 -28.10
C ILE A 35 17.55 5.26 -28.49
N ALA A 36 17.64 6.13 -29.49
CA ALA A 36 18.89 6.67 -29.99
C ALA A 36 19.70 7.32 -28.84
N PRO A 37 21.02 7.03 -28.71
CA PRO A 37 21.86 7.50 -27.62
C PRO A 37 21.76 9.01 -27.35
N ASP A 38 21.69 9.83 -28.41
CA ASP A 38 21.68 11.29 -28.32
C ASP A 38 20.46 11.85 -27.58
N VAL A 39 19.31 11.18 -27.66
CA VAL A 39 18.05 11.65 -27.05
C VAL A 39 17.74 10.97 -25.71
N GLN A 40 18.53 9.97 -25.30
CA GLN A 40 18.30 9.24 -24.05
C GLN A 40 18.34 10.16 -22.82
N GLN A 41 19.22 11.16 -22.82
CA GLN A 41 19.29 12.12 -21.73
C GLN A 41 18.04 13.00 -21.67
N GLN A 42 17.63 13.58 -22.80
CA GLN A 42 16.45 14.42 -22.88
C GLN A 42 15.16 13.68 -22.46
N ARG A 43 15.02 12.39 -22.84
CA ARG A 43 13.90 11.55 -22.38
C ARG A 43 13.88 11.41 -20.85
N VAL A 44 15.03 11.15 -20.23
CA VAL A 44 15.11 10.99 -18.78
C VAL A 44 14.77 12.31 -18.07
N GLU A 45 15.28 13.42 -18.57
CA GLU A 45 14.97 14.75 -18.04
C GLU A 45 13.48 15.08 -18.17
N LEU A 46 12.87 14.78 -19.31
CA LEU A 46 11.43 14.96 -19.53
C LEU A 46 10.61 14.10 -18.56
N SER A 47 10.94 12.81 -18.43
CA SER A 47 10.28 11.90 -17.50
C SER A 47 10.38 12.41 -16.06
N LYS A 48 11.55 12.89 -15.66
CA LYS A 48 11.76 13.49 -14.33
C LYS A 48 10.87 14.72 -14.12
N LYS A 49 10.82 15.63 -15.09
CA LYS A 49 9.97 16.83 -15.02
C LYS A 49 8.49 16.47 -14.94
N GLN A 50 8.03 15.52 -15.75
CA GLN A 50 6.65 15.03 -15.70
C GLN A 50 6.28 14.45 -14.32
N ILE A 51 7.19 13.67 -13.71
CA ILE A 51 6.99 13.14 -12.36
C ILE A 51 6.98 14.28 -11.33
N GLU A 52 7.88 15.25 -11.47
CA GLU A 52 7.96 16.42 -10.59
C GLU A 52 6.67 17.24 -10.63
N ASP A 53 6.16 17.57 -11.81
CA ASP A 53 4.92 18.32 -11.98
C ASP A 53 3.71 17.56 -11.41
N ALA A 54 3.62 16.25 -11.70
CA ALA A 54 2.57 15.40 -11.17
C ALA A 54 2.63 15.28 -9.64
N LEU A 55 3.83 15.23 -9.07
CA LEU A 55 4.04 15.18 -7.63
C LEU A 55 3.67 16.52 -6.98
N ARG A 56 4.09 17.65 -7.55
CA ARG A 56 3.72 19.00 -7.09
C ARG A 56 2.20 19.14 -7.00
N HIS A 57 1.49 18.81 -8.08
CA HIS A 57 0.04 18.85 -8.11
C HIS A 57 -0.61 17.92 -7.05
N LYS A 58 -0.07 16.73 -6.82
CA LYS A 58 -0.59 15.78 -5.80
C LYS A 58 -0.33 16.24 -4.37
N ILE A 59 0.80 16.89 -4.12
CA ILE A 59 1.14 17.44 -2.81
C ILE A 59 0.23 18.64 -2.51
N GLU A 60 0.04 19.54 -3.48
CA GLU A 60 -0.85 20.71 -3.35
C GLU A 60 -2.30 20.30 -3.11
N ASN A 61 -2.79 19.30 -3.85
CA ASN A 61 -4.16 18.79 -3.71
C ASN A 61 -4.27 17.62 -2.71
N GLY A 62 -3.24 17.37 -1.90
CA GLY A 62 -3.24 16.30 -0.92
C GLY A 62 -4.37 16.48 0.09
N ARG A 63 -5.08 15.40 0.42
CA ARG A 63 -6.13 15.44 1.46
C ARG A 63 -5.50 15.56 2.84
N THR A 64 -6.09 16.39 3.71
CA THR A 64 -5.64 16.52 5.10
C THR A 64 -5.94 15.23 5.89
N PRO A 65 -5.19 14.94 6.97
CA PRO A 65 -5.41 13.72 7.75
C PRO A 65 -6.83 13.65 8.34
N GLU A 66 -7.46 14.79 8.65
CA GLU A 66 -8.83 14.86 9.17
C GLU A 66 -9.84 14.30 8.15
N VAL A 67 -9.72 14.70 6.88
CA VAL A 67 -10.57 14.20 5.78
C VAL A 67 -10.35 12.70 5.55
N LEU A 68 -9.14 12.19 5.79
CA LEU A 68 -8.86 10.75 5.70
C LEU A 68 -9.47 9.96 6.87
N VAL A 69 -9.55 10.57 8.05
CA VAL A 69 -10.25 9.99 9.22
C VAL A 69 -11.77 9.99 9.01
N GLU A 70 -12.33 11.07 8.47
CA GLU A 70 -13.77 11.17 8.14
C GLU A 70 -14.20 10.09 7.15
N HIS A 71 -13.39 9.85 6.11
CA HIS A 71 -13.62 8.77 5.16
C HIS A 71 -13.22 7.37 5.69
N ASN A 72 -12.84 7.25 6.97
CA ASN A 72 -12.46 6.00 7.64
C ASN A 72 -11.26 5.26 7.01
N ILE A 73 -10.43 5.99 6.22
CA ILE A 73 -9.18 5.50 5.63
C ILE A 73 -8.11 5.42 6.72
N LEU A 74 -7.92 6.52 7.46
CA LEU A 74 -7.10 6.53 8.68
C LEU A 74 -8.00 6.30 9.89
N LYS A 75 -7.49 5.64 10.94
CA LYS A 75 -8.21 5.54 12.21
C LYS A 75 -7.85 6.72 13.10
N ASN A 76 -8.87 7.25 13.78
CA ASN A 76 -8.70 8.33 14.75
C ASN A 76 -8.08 7.79 16.04
N THR A 77 -6.76 7.61 16.06
CA THR A 77 -6.05 7.05 17.20
C THR A 77 -4.81 7.87 17.53
N HIS A 78 -4.57 8.12 18.82
CA HIS A 78 -3.37 8.82 19.32
C HIS A 78 -2.16 7.90 19.56
N VAL A 79 -2.25 6.62 19.18
CA VAL A 79 -1.14 5.67 19.34
C VAL A 79 -0.17 5.72 18.16
N SER A 80 1.06 5.23 18.40
CA SER A 80 2.05 5.03 17.35
C SER A 80 1.51 4.17 16.20
N PRO A 81 1.88 4.45 14.93
CA PRO A 81 1.42 3.69 13.76
C PRO A 81 1.64 2.17 13.91
N LEU A 82 2.72 1.76 14.58
CA LEU A 82 3.03 0.34 14.79
C LEU A 82 2.03 -0.37 15.71
N LEU A 83 1.44 0.36 16.68
CA LEU A 83 0.51 -0.19 17.66
C LEU A 83 -0.96 -0.02 17.26
N GLN A 84 -1.24 0.77 16.22
CA GLN A 84 -2.61 1.04 15.77
C GLN A 84 -3.35 -0.26 15.45
N GLN A 85 -2.69 -1.20 14.76
CA GLN A 85 -3.30 -2.47 14.41
C GLN A 85 -3.66 -3.33 15.64
N SER A 86 -2.77 -3.41 16.64
CA SER A 86 -3.01 -4.20 17.84
C SER A 86 -4.09 -3.56 18.71
N GLN A 87 -4.12 -2.23 18.81
CA GLN A 87 -5.19 -1.49 19.48
C GLN A 87 -6.55 -1.79 18.84
N LEU A 88 -6.69 -1.63 17.52
CA LEU A 88 -7.97 -1.88 16.83
C LEU A 88 -8.44 -3.32 17.01
N LYS A 89 -7.51 -4.28 16.96
CA LYS A 89 -7.83 -5.68 17.19
C LYS A 89 -8.36 -5.87 18.61
N LEU A 90 -7.71 -5.27 19.61
CA LEU A 90 -8.16 -5.33 21.00
C LEU A 90 -9.54 -4.69 21.18
N GLU A 91 -9.74 -3.48 20.66
CA GLU A 91 -11.03 -2.77 20.72
C GLU A 91 -12.16 -3.59 20.09
N LYS A 92 -11.90 -4.24 18.96
CA LYS A 92 -12.87 -5.13 18.31
C LYS A 92 -13.25 -6.32 19.19
N HIS A 93 -12.30 -6.99 19.84
CA HIS A 93 -12.60 -8.10 20.74
C HIS A 93 -13.36 -7.62 21.97
N GLN A 94 -12.92 -6.53 22.60
CA GLN A 94 -13.63 -5.95 23.74
C GLN A 94 -15.07 -5.55 23.38
N LEU A 95 -15.29 -5.01 22.18
CA LEU A 95 -16.63 -4.68 21.71
C LEU A 95 -17.47 -5.94 21.49
N HIS A 96 -16.88 -6.97 20.88
CA HIS A 96 -17.54 -8.27 20.69
C HIS A 96 -18.03 -8.84 22.02
N ASP A 97 -17.13 -8.98 23.00
CA ASP A 97 -17.45 -9.56 24.31
C ASP A 97 -18.52 -8.75 25.05
N LYS A 98 -18.45 -7.40 24.95
CA LYS A 98 -19.47 -6.51 25.52
C LYS A 98 -20.83 -6.67 24.84
N LEU A 99 -20.86 -6.86 23.53
CA LEU A 99 -22.10 -7.06 22.78
C LEU A 99 -22.69 -8.44 23.08
N GLU A 100 -21.85 -9.47 23.14
CA GLU A 100 -22.24 -10.84 23.46
C GLU A 100 -22.96 -10.91 24.81
N HIS A 101 -22.35 -10.40 25.88
CA HIS A 101 -22.98 -10.36 27.21
C HIS A 101 -24.28 -9.53 27.24
N LYS A 102 -24.40 -8.47 26.43
CA LYS A 102 -25.66 -7.69 26.31
C LYS A 102 -26.74 -8.46 25.56
N LEU A 103 -26.36 -9.25 24.55
CA LEU A 103 -27.29 -10.07 23.78
C LEU A 103 -27.78 -11.27 24.58
N GLU A 104 -26.94 -11.87 25.43
CA GLU A 104 -27.36 -12.93 26.37
C GLU A 104 -28.45 -12.46 27.33
N LYS A 105 -28.37 -11.21 27.78
CA LYS A 105 -29.35 -10.57 28.69
C LYS A 105 -30.47 -9.86 27.93
N ARG A 106 -30.67 -10.16 26.65
CA ARG A 106 -31.72 -9.53 25.85
C ARG A 106 -33.09 -9.91 26.42
N PRO A 107 -33.93 -8.93 26.80
CA PRO A 107 -35.26 -9.22 27.31
C PRO A 107 -36.12 -9.87 26.22
N VAL A 108 -36.97 -10.82 26.64
CA VAL A 108 -37.95 -11.43 25.74
C VAL A 108 -39.07 -10.44 25.41
N PRO A 109 -39.77 -10.59 24.27
CA PRO A 109 -40.83 -9.67 23.87
C PRO A 109 -41.92 -9.49 24.95
N GLU A 110 -42.26 -10.55 25.69
CA GLU A 110 -43.25 -10.49 26.77
C GLU A 110 -42.85 -9.53 27.90
N ASP A 111 -41.55 -9.47 28.22
CA ASP A 111 -41.04 -8.56 29.25
C ASP A 111 -41.11 -7.10 28.78
N LEU A 112 -40.96 -6.87 27.47
CA LEU A 112 -41.14 -5.54 26.88
C LEU A 112 -42.61 -5.10 26.87
N VAL A 113 -43.56 -6.02 26.70
CA VAL A 113 -45.00 -5.74 26.83
C VAL A 113 -45.35 -5.39 28.27
N LYS A 114 -44.84 -6.14 29.26
CA LYS A 114 -45.04 -5.84 30.69
C LYS A 114 -44.47 -4.47 31.09
N GLN A 115 -43.36 -4.05 30.47
CA GLN A 115 -42.77 -2.74 30.67
C GLN A 115 -43.49 -1.62 29.90
N GLY A 116 -44.51 -1.93 29.11
CA GLY A 116 -45.28 -0.96 28.32
C GLY A 116 -44.52 -0.39 27.12
N ILE A 117 -43.44 -1.04 26.69
CA ILE A 117 -42.60 -0.61 25.56
C ILE A 117 -43.17 -1.15 24.23
N LEU A 118 -43.72 -2.38 24.25
CA LEU A 118 -44.28 -3.06 23.07
C LEU A 118 -45.78 -3.30 23.26
N SER A 119 -46.58 -3.09 22.23
CA SER A 119 -48.01 -3.44 22.25
C SER A 119 -48.21 -4.94 22.04
N ALA A 120 -49.27 -5.53 22.61
CA ALA A 120 -49.52 -6.98 22.49
C ALA A 120 -49.72 -7.45 21.02
N ASP A 121 -50.23 -6.59 20.14
CA ASP A 121 -50.39 -6.86 18.70
C ASP A 121 -49.08 -6.76 17.90
N GLU A 122 -48.01 -6.19 18.47
CA GLU A 122 -46.74 -5.94 17.79
C GLU A 122 -45.66 -6.99 18.13
N VAL A 123 -46.01 -8.00 18.93
CA VAL A 123 -45.10 -9.09 19.28
C VAL A 123 -44.82 -9.95 18.04
N PRO A 124 -43.55 -10.06 17.58
CA PRO A 124 -43.23 -10.93 16.44
C PRO A 124 -43.53 -12.40 16.80
N ARG A 125 -44.24 -13.09 15.90
CA ARG A 125 -44.51 -14.54 16.01
C ARG A 125 -43.25 -15.38 15.86
#